data_AF-A0A392UUZ1-F1
#
_entry.id   AF-A0A392UUZ1-F1
#
_cell.length_a   1.000
_cell.length_b   1.000
_cell.length_c   1.000
_cell.angle_alpha   90.00
_cell.angle_beta   90.00
_cell.angle_gamma   90.00
#
_symmetry.space_group_name_H-M   'P 1'
#
loop_
_entity.id
_entity.type
_entity.pdbx_description
1 polymer ?
#
loop_
_entity_poly.entity_id
_entity_poly.type
_entity_poly.pdbx_seq_one_letter_code
_entity_poly.pdbx_strand_id
1 'polypeptide(L)' 'MVKMVLINEGKETNIKIDESGVVRFHGRVCVPDVPELKRMIMEEGHRSGLSIHPGVTK' A
#
# COMPACT_ATOMS: atom_id res chain seq x y z
N MET A 1 -2.48 6.02 10.18
CA MET A 1 -1.04 5.88 10.49
C MET A 1 -0.70 4.40 10.58
N VAL A 2 0.13 3.85 9.68
CA VAL A 2 0.62 2.45 9.81
C VAL A 2 1.34 2.39 11.15
N LYS A 3 0.92 1.47 12.02
CA LYS A 3 1.29 1.49 13.44
C LYS A 3 2.75 1.05 13.61
N MET A 4 3.70 1.95 13.30
CA MET A 4 5.15 1.72 13.37
C MET A 4 5.63 1.18 14.73
N VAL A 5 4.89 1.50 15.79
CA VAL A 5 5.17 1.06 17.17
C VAL A 5 5.13 -0.47 17.30
N LEU A 6 4.18 -1.15 16.64
CA LEU A 6 4.05 -2.62 16.73
C LEU A 6 5.14 -3.36 15.94
N ILE A 7 5.69 -2.72 14.90
CA ILE A 7 6.76 -3.28 14.05
C ILE A 7 8.06 -3.40 14.87
N ASN A 8 8.36 -2.39 15.69
CA ASN A 8 9.55 -2.39 16.54
C ASN A 8 9.48 -3.41 17.70
N GLU A 9 8.28 -3.80 18.12
CA GLU A 9 8.08 -4.81 19.17
C GLU A 9 8.22 -6.26 18.67
N GLY A 10 8.49 -6.48 17.37
CA GLY A 10 8.68 -7.82 16.80
C GLY A 10 7.41 -8.70 16.79
N LYS A 11 6.25 -8.12 17.09
CA LYS A 11 4.97 -8.85 17.20
C LYS A 11 4.29 -9.11 15.85
N GLU A 12 4.71 -8.43 14.80
CA GLU A 12 4.12 -8.50 13.47
C GLU A 12 5.10 -9.15 12.48
N THR A 13 5.10 -10.49 12.39
CA THR A 13 5.99 -11.26 11.49
C THR A 13 5.80 -10.95 10.00
N ASN A 14 4.65 -10.38 9.65
CA ASN A 14 4.25 -10.08 8.28
C ASN A 14 4.65 -8.67 7.83
N ILE A 15 5.16 -7.82 8.74
CA ILE A 15 5.63 -6.47 8.42
C ILE A 15 7.16 -6.46 8.36
N LYS A 16 7.72 -5.92 7.28
CA LYS A 16 9.17 -5.82 7.06
C LYS A 16 9.52 -4.44 6.52
N ILE A 17 10.71 -3.95 6.82
CA ILE A 17 11.32 -2.80 6.17
C ILE A 17 12.34 -3.34 5.17
N ASP A 18 12.25 -2.92 3.90
CA ASP A 18 13.22 -3.34 2.89
C ASP A 18 14.50 -2.47 2.90
N GLU A 19 15.47 -2.82 2.07
CA GLU A 19 16.75 -2.11 1.92
C GLU A 19 16.60 -0.64 1.52
N SER A 20 15.46 -0.27 0.92
CA SER A 20 15.12 1.11 0.55
C SER A 20 14.39 1.86 1.67
N GLY A 21 14.20 1.25 2.85
CA GLY A 21 13.47 1.83 3.97
C GLY A 21 11.96 1.79 3.82
N VAL A 22 11.43 1.03 2.86
CA VAL A 22 9.98 0.95 2.60
C VAL A 22 9.34 -0.11 3.50
N VAL A 23 8.24 0.27 4.16
CA VAL A 23 7.42 -0.66 4.96
C VAL A 23 6.60 -1.54 4.02
N ARG A 24 6.69 -2.86 4.22
CA ARG A 24 5.94 -3.87 3.46
C ARG A 24 5.15 -4.78 4.38
N PHE A 25 3.90 -5.04 4.03
CA PHE A 25 3.03 -6.02 4.68
C PHE A 25 2.74 -7.17 3.71
N HIS A 26 3.11 -8.41 4.06
CA HIS A 26 3.07 -9.56 3.15
C HIS A 26 3.73 -9.29 1.79
N GLY A 27 4.87 -8.59 1.79
CA GLY A 27 5.60 -8.21 0.58
C GLY A 27 5.03 -7.03 -0.21
N ARG A 28 3.83 -6.53 0.15
CA ARG A 28 3.19 -5.36 -0.49
C ARG A 28 3.61 -4.07 0.20
N VAL A 29 3.84 -3.02 -0.58
CA VAL A 29 4.18 -1.68 -0.05
C VAL A 29 3.02 -1.13 0.76
N CYS A 30 3.31 -0.65 1.97
CA CYS A 30 2.34 0.04 2.81
C CYS A 30 2.25 1.51 2.42
N VAL A 31 1.05 1.99 2.11
CA VAL A 31 0.78 3.40 1.85
C VAL A 31 0.41 4.09 3.16
N PRO A 32 1.03 5.23 3.50
CA PRO A 32 0.62 6.05 4.63
C PRO A 32 -0.86 6.44 4.56
N ASP A 33 -1.45 6.67 5.74
CA ASP A 33 -2.85 7.08 5.84
C ASP A 33 -3.00 8.59 5.64
N VAL A 34 -2.66 9.03 4.44
CA VAL A 34 -2.74 10.43 3.99
C VAL A 34 -3.72 10.45 2.82
N PRO A 35 -4.91 11.06 2.97
CA PRO A 35 -5.98 11.02 1.97
C PRO A 35 -5.54 11.44 0.57
N GLU A 36 -4.74 12.50 0.47
CA GLU A 36 -4.26 13.06 -0.78
C GLU A 36 -3.32 12.08 -1.49
N LEU A 37 -2.43 11.42 -0.74
CA LEU A 37 -1.52 10.42 -1.27
C LEU A 37 -2.27 9.19 -1.78
N LYS A 38 -3.23 8.70 -1.00
CA LYS A 38 -4.10 7.59 -1.41
C LYS A 38 -4.85 7.93 -2.69
N ARG A 39 -5.40 9.14 -2.78
CA ARG A 39 -6.10 9.62 -3.98
C ARG A 39 -5.17 9.62 -5.20
N MET A 40 -3.98 10.21 -5.09
CA MET A 40 -3.03 10.26 -6.20
C MET A 40 -2.66 8.86 -6.72
N ILE A 41 -2.38 7.91 -5.83
CA ILE A 41 -2.05 6.53 -6.22
C ILE A 41 -3.23 5.83 -6.91
N MET A 42 -4.46 6.00 -6.39
CA MET A 42 -5.65 5.41 -6.99
C MET A 42 -5.97 6.03 -8.36
N GLU A 43 -5.83 7.35 -8.51
CA GLU A 43 -6.03 8.05 -9.78
C GLU A 43 -5.03 7.57 -10.85
N GLU A 44 -3.75 7.42 -10.48
CA GLU A 44 -2.73 6.88 -11.39
C GLU A 44 -3.08 5.45 -11.82
N GLY A 45 -3.46 4.58 -10.86
CA GLY A 45 -3.88 3.22 -11.16
C GLY A 45 -5.11 3.16 -12.07
N HIS A 46 -6.08 4.06 -11.87
CA HIS A 46 -7.29 4.14 -12.70
C HIS A 46 -6.99 4.61 -14.14
N ARG A 47 -6.05 5.53 -14.31
CA ARG A 47 -5.63 6.06 -15.63
C ARG A 47 -4.70 5.11 -16.37
N SER A 48 -4.11 4.13 -15.69
CA SER A 48 -3.24 3.13 -16.31
C SER A 48 -4.01 2.26 -17.31
N GLY A 49 -3.39 1.96 -18.45
CA GLY A 49 -3.91 0.99 -19.42
C GLY A 49 -4.00 -0.45 -18.90
N LEU A 50 -3.51 -0.70 -17.68
CA LEU A 50 -3.64 -1.97 -16.95
C LEU A 50 -4.84 -1.99 -16.00
N SER A 51 -5.64 -0.92 -15.92
CA SER A 51 -6.86 -0.89 -15.12
C SER A 51 -7.87 -1.89 -15.70
N ILE A 52 -8.20 -2.92 -14.92
CA ILE A 52 -9.26 -3.88 -15.25
C ILE A 52 -10.48 -3.55 -14.39
N HIS A 53 -11.60 -3.25 -15.03
CA HIS A 53 -12.90 -3.06 -14.36
C HIS A 53 -13.77 -4.30 -14.60
N PRO A 54 -13.73 -5.33 -13.73
CA PRO A 54 -14.47 -6.60 -13.92
C PRO A 54 -16.00 -6.49 -13.77
N GLY A 55 -16.58 -5.32 -14.08
CA GLY A 55 -18.03 -5.06 -14.02
C GLY A 55 -18.53 -4.00 -15.00
N VAL A 56 -17.77 -3.68 -16.06
CA VAL A 56 -18.24 -2.79 -17.16
C VAL A 56 -18.62 -3.63 -18.37
N THR A 57 -19.50 -4.61 -18.15
CA THR A 57 -20.20 -5.31 -19.23
C THR A 57 -21.67 -5.29 -18.88
N LYS A 58 -22.46 -4.66 -19.75
CA LYS A 58 -23.91 -4.79 -19.74
C LYS A 58 -24.31 -6.21 -20.15
#